data_AF-A0A1E4MK39-F1
#
_entry.id   AF-A0A1E4MK39-F1
#
_cell.length_a   1.000
_cell.length_b   1.000
_cell.length_c   1.000
_cell.angle_alpha   90.00
_cell.angle_beta   90.00
_cell.angle_gamma   90.00
#
_symmetry.space_group_name_H-M   'P 1'
#
loop_
_entity.id
_entity.type
_entity.pdbx_description
1 polymer ?
#
loop_
_entity_poly.entity_id
_entity_poly.type
_entity_poly.pdbx_seq_one_letter_code
_entity_poly.pdbx_strand_id
1 'polypeptide(L)'
;MGAVKTMRRPQKPFAKLSAPSLLRTATINGLPGFVSIDRGGVLQTTALDVRDGRIAAIHIVRDPDKLRHLATAFATDGHSPLDR
;
A
#
# COMPACT_ATOMS: atom_id res chain seq x y z
N MET A 1 -33.37 -43.52 20.51
CA MET A 1 -31.91 -43.49 20.22
C MET A 1 -31.70 -42.83 18.86
N GLY A 2 -31.16 -41.60 18.83
CA GLY A 2 -30.85 -40.89 17.58
C GLY A 2 -29.97 -39.69 17.89
N ALA A 3 -28.66 -39.83 17.70
CA ALA A 3 -27.70 -38.77 17.97
C ALA A 3 -27.73 -37.72 16.86
N VAL A 4 -28.06 -36.47 17.21
CA VAL A 4 -27.90 -35.32 16.32
C VAL A 4 -26.40 -35.07 16.14
N LYS A 5 -25.87 -35.42 14.97
CA LYS A 5 -24.47 -35.20 14.60
C LYS A 5 -24.32 -33.75 14.15
N THR A 6 -23.98 -32.86 15.08
CA THR A 6 -23.64 -31.46 14.80
C THR A 6 -22.42 -31.40 13.88
N MET A 7 -22.68 -31.19 12.59
CA MET A 7 -21.64 -30.98 11.58
C MET A 7 -21.08 -29.56 11.76
N ARG A 8 -19.93 -29.44 12.44
CA ARG A 8 -19.17 -28.19 12.48
C ARG A 8 -18.59 -27.94 11.09
N ARG A 9 -18.97 -26.83 10.46
CA ARG A 9 -18.36 -26.40 9.19
C ARG A 9 -16.86 -26.12 9.41
N PRO A 10 -15.97 -26.60 8.53
CA PRO A 10 -14.58 -26.19 8.57
C PRO A 10 -14.50 -24.72 8.17
N GLN A 11 -14.25 -23.85 9.14
CA GLN A 11 -13.82 -22.48 8.87
C GLN A 11 -12.41 -22.56 8.28
N LYS A 12 -12.27 -22.24 6.99
CA LYS A 12 -10.95 -22.09 6.36
C LYS A 12 -10.15 -21.07 7.18
N PRO A 13 -8.90 -21.37 7.57
CA PRO A 13 -8.06 -20.38 8.22
C PRO A 13 -7.91 -19.20 7.26
N PHE A 14 -8.11 -17.98 7.75
CA PHE A 14 -7.78 -16.78 7.00
C PHE A 14 -6.33 -16.92 6.55
N ALA A 15 -6.11 -17.00 5.23
CA ALA A 15 -4.78 -17.07 4.67
C ALA A 15 -3.97 -15.89 5.23
N LYS A 16 -2.77 -16.15 5.77
CA LYS A 16 -1.87 -15.12 6.30
C LYS A 16 -1.80 -13.97 5.29
N LEU A 17 -2.40 -12.84 5.62
CA LEU A 17 -2.34 -11.66 4.78
C LEU A 17 -0.91 -11.13 4.88
N SER A 18 -0.08 -11.33 3.85
CA SER A 18 1.24 -10.69 3.81
C SER A 18 1.07 -9.17 3.89
N ALA A 19 1.79 -8.51 4.78
CA ALA A 19 1.65 -7.07 4.97
C ALA A 19 2.18 -6.30 3.74
N PRO A 20 1.57 -5.16 3.38
CA PRO A 20 2.13 -4.27 2.36
C PRO A 20 3.50 -3.74 2.82
N SER A 21 4.43 -3.59 1.87
CA SER A 21 5.77 -3.09 2.15
C SER A 21 5.85 -1.59 1.95
N LEU A 22 6.21 -0.85 2.99
CA LEU A 22 6.43 0.60 2.92
C LEU A 22 7.75 0.88 2.18
N LEU A 23 7.72 1.65 1.11
CA LEU A 23 8.93 2.05 0.40
C LEU A 23 9.52 3.32 1.00
N ARG A 24 8.71 4.39 1.10
CA ARG A 24 9.14 5.67 1.65
C ARG A 24 7.98 6.53 2.11
N THR A 25 8.25 7.43 3.04
CA THR A 25 7.41 8.59 3.30
C THR A 25 7.72 9.70 2.30
N ALA A 26 6.70 10.44 1.88
CA ALA A 26 6.80 11.52 0.92
C ALA A 26 5.60 12.45 1.02
N THR A 27 5.79 13.71 0.63
CA THR A 27 4.65 14.61 0.39
C THR A 27 4.01 14.25 -0.94
N ILE A 28 2.69 14.02 -0.95
CA ILE A 28 1.92 13.65 -2.14
C ILE A 28 0.84 14.73 -2.32
N ASN A 29 0.90 15.48 -3.43
CA ASN A 29 -0.02 16.60 -3.71
C ASN A 29 -0.10 17.62 -2.56
N GLY A 30 1.03 17.91 -1.89
CA GLY A 30 1.08 18.81 -0.74
C GLY A 30 0.61 18.21 0.59
N LEU A 31 0.10 16.98 0.58
CA LEU A 31 -0.36 16.27 1.77
C LEU A 31 0.74 15.33 2.30
N PRO A 32 0.83 15.13 3.63
CA PRO A 32 1.69 14.11 4.20
C PRO A 32 1.25 12.72 3.76
N GLY A 33 2.19 11.87 3.33
CA GLY A 33 1.87 10.55 2.82
C GLY A 33 3.05 9.60 2.69
N PHE A 34 2.79 8.48 2.03
CA PHE A 34 3.79 7.46 1.75
C PHE A 34 3.50 6.66 0.49
N VAL A 35 4.55 6.03 -0.03
CA VAL A 35 4.51 5.10 -1.16
C VAL A 35 4.76 3.69 -0.62
N SER A 36 3.94 2.72 -1.02
CA SER A 36 4.08 1.32 -0.64
C SER A 36 3.81 0.38 -1.81
N ILE A 37 4.20 -0.88 -1.64
CA ILE A 37 3.90 -1.97 -2.58
C ILE A 37 2.93 -2.93 -1.91
N ASP A 38 1.79 -3.20 -2.56
CA ASP A 38 0.85 -4.24 -2.14
C ASP A 38 1.41 -5.65 -2.44
N ARG A 39 0.77 -6.69 -1.89
CA ARG A 39 1.14 -8.10 -2.10
C ARG A 39 1.23 -8.51 -3.56
N GLY A 40 0.48 -7.87 -4.44
CA GLY A 40 0.52 -8.12 -5.89
C GLY A 40 1.67 -7.44 -6.64
N GLY A 41 2.62 -6.81 -5.94
CA GLY A 41 3.65 -5.98 -6.59
C GLY A 41 3.11 -4.63 -7.10
N VAL A 42 1.87 -4.28 -6.73
CA VAL A 42 1.21 -3.07 -7.19
C VAL A 42 1.68 -1.89 -6.35
N LEU A 43 2.28 -0.91 -7.01
CA LEU A 43 2.63 0.36 -6.40
C LEU A 43 1.35 1.07 -5.94
N GLN A 44 1.38 1.64 -4.74
CA GLN A 44 0.30 2.45 -4.22
C GLN A 44 0.85 3.67 -3.50
N THR A 45 0.07 4.74 -3.51
CA THR A 45 0.36 5.95 -2.72
C THR A 45 -0.78 6.20 -1.77
N THR A 46 -0.43 6.60 -0.54
CA THR A 46 -1.38 6.98 0.50
C THR A 46 -1.06 8.41 0.92
N ALA A 47 -2.03 9.29 0.84
CA ALA A 47 -1.93 10.66 1.36
C ALA A 47 -2.99 10.89 2.44
N LEU A 48 -2.60 11.59 3.52
CA LEU A 48 -3.46 11.93 4.64
C LEU A 48 -3.82 13.40 4.55
N ASP A 49 -5.11 13.69 4.41
CA ASP A 49 -5.62 15.05 4.61
C ASP A 49 -5.78 15.27 6.11
N VAL A 50 -4.97 16.17 6.67
CA VAL A 50 -4.95 16.49 8.10
C VAL A 50 -5.42 17.92 8.29
N ARG A 51 -6.55 18.09 9.00
CA ARG A 51 -7.15 19.38 9.32
C ARG A 51 -7.35 19.47 10.83
N ASP A 52 -6.88 20.56 11.44
CA ASP A 52 -6.98 20.79 12.88
C ASP A 52 -6.43 19.63 13.75
N GLY A 53 -5.33 19.01 13.29
CA GLY A 53 -4.69 17.87 13.96
C GLY A 53 -5.47 16.55 13.84
N ARG A 54 -6.51 16.47 13.00
CA ARG A 54 -7.30 15.27 12.75
C ARG A 54 -7.21 14.84 11.29
N ILE A 55 -7.25 13.53 11.04
CA ILE A 55 -7.30 13.00 9.67
C ILE A 55 -8.72 13.21 9.14
N ALA A 56 -8.87 14.14 8.20
CA ALA A 56 -10.12 14.44 7.52
C ALA A 56 -10.40 13.43 6.39
N ALA A 57 -9.36 12.99 5.68
CA ALA A 57 -9.47 11.99 4.62
C ALA A 57 -8.18 11.18 4.42
N ILE A 58 -8.32 10.00 3.82
CA ILE A 58 -7.20 9.16 3.38
C ILE A 58 -7.40 8.91 1.89
N HIS A 59 -6.46 9.35 1.07
CA HIS A 59 -6.46 9.16 -0.37
C HIS A 59 -5.50 8.04 -0.74
N ILE A 60 -6.01 6.95 -1.32
CA ILE A 60 -5.19 5.82 -1.78
C ILE A 60 -5.30 5.73 -3.30
N VAL A 61 -4.16 5.80 -4.00
CA VAL A 61 -4.09 5.61 -5.46
C VAL A 61 -3.33 4.32 -5.76
N ARG A 62 -3.95 3.46 -6.58
CA ARG A 62 -3.39 2.19 -7.08
C ARG A 62 -3.46 2.09 -8.61
N ASP A 63 -3.62 3.23 -9.26
CA ASP A 63 -3.76 3.32 -10.71
C ASP A 63 -2.37 3.31 -11.36
N PRO A 64 -2.00 2.25 -12.11
CA PRO A 64 -0.67 2.15 -12.70
C PRO A 64 -0.37 3.25 -13.71
N ASP A 65 -1.37 3.83 -14.37
CA ASP A 65 -1.16 4.94 -15.32
C ASP A 65 -0.75 6.21 -14.57
N LYS A 66 -1.47 6.55 -13.50
CA LYS A 66 -1.16 7.71 -12.65
C LYS A 66 0.15 7.55 -11.88
N LEU A 67 0.57 6.32 -11.62
CA LEU A 67 1.78 6.00 -10.86
C LEU A 67 3.01 5.77 -11.75
N ARG A 68 2.85 5.70 -13.08
CA ARG A 68 3.96 5.46 -14.02
C ARG A 68 5.05 6.54 -13.93
N HIS A 69 4.66 7.79 -13.70
CA HIS A 69 5.61 8.91 -13.50
C HIS A 69 6.45 8.77 -12.23
N LEU A 70 5.93 8.12 -11.17
CA LEU A 70 6.69 7.82 -9.96
C LEU A 70 7.69 6.69 -10.19
N ALA A 71 7.31 5.65 -10.94
CA ALA A 71 8.24 4.58 -11.30
C ALA A 71 9.45 5.11 -12.09
N THR A 72 9.23 6.09 -12.98
CA THR A 72 10.33 6.77 -13.68
C THR A 72 11.21 7.58 -12.72
N ALA A 73 10.62 8.35 -11.80
CA ALA A 73 11.37 9.15 -10.83
C ALA A 73 12.25 8.29 -9.90
N PHE A 74 11.76 7.13 -9.46
CA PHE A 74 12.54 6.21 -8.61
C PHE A 74 13.55 5.35 -9.39
N ALA A 75 13.45 5.27 -10.72
CA ALA A 75 14.45 4.58 -11.55
C ALA A 75 15.72 5.43 -11.79
N THR A 76 15.65 6.76 -11.56
CA THR A 76 16.77 7.69 -11.81
C THR A 76 17.71 7.84 -10.61
N ASP A 77 17.38 7.33 -9.42
CA ASP A 77 18.27 7.30 -8.24
C ASP A 77 19.40 6.25 -8.33
N GLY A 78 19.61 5.64 -9.51
CA GLY A 78 20.56 4.54 -9.75
C GLY A 78 21.84 4.88 -10.53
N HIS A 79 22.19 6.14 -10.76
CA HIS A 79 23.42 6.49 -11.48
C HIS A 79 24.43 7.27 -10.62
N SER A 80 25.54 6.60 -10.31
CA SER A 80 26.73 7.11 -9.64
C SER A 80 27.24 8.41 -10.27
N PRO A 81 27.57 9.44 -9.45
CA PRO A 81 28.38 10.55 -9.92
C PRO A 81 29.86 10.13 -9.88
N LEU A 82 30.30 9.32 -10.84
CA LEU A 82 31.73 9.15 -11.18
C LEU A 82 32.08 9.94 -12.45
N ASP A 83 31.48 11.11 -12.64
CA ASP A 83 31.87 12.05 -13.68
C ASP A 83 31.85 13.49 -13.14
N ARG A 84 32.79 13.79 -12.24
CA ARG A 84 33.29 15.14 -11.94
C ARG A 84 34.73 15.08 -11.47
#